data_AF-A0A1M5I8I2-F1
#
_entry.id   AF-A0A1M5I8I2-F1
#
_cell.length_a   1.000
_cell.length_b   1.000
_cell.length_c   1.000
_cell.angle_alpha   90.00
_cell.angle_beta   90.00
_cell.angle_gamma   90.00
#
_symmetry.space_group_name_H-M   'P 1'
#
loop_
_entity.id
_entity.type
_entity.pdbx_description
1 polymer ?
#
loop_
_entity_poly.entity_id
_entity_poly.type
_entity_poly.pdbx_seq_one_letter_code
_entity_poly.pdbx_strand_id
1 'polypeptide(L)' 'MLTEKLQLVEKLQEKGMPLEEAAKAIEFDPEILKLYFANDDYPVPTRILKKLQETVLN' A
#
# COMPACT_ATOMS: atom_id res chain seq x y z
N MET A 1 6.59 -0.06 11.00
CA MET A 1 6.21 1.17 10.25
C MET A 1 6.99 1.35 8.95
N LEU A 2 8.28 1.72 8.96
CA LEU A 2 9.03 1.88 7.68
C LEU A 2 9.22 0.54 6.93
N THR A 3 9.55 -0.53 7.67
CA THR A 3 9.82 -1.85 7.12
C THR A 3 8.58 -2.52 6.51
N GLU A 4 7.40 -2.33 7.11
CA GLU A 4 6.13 -2.92 6.64
C GLU A 4 5.64 -2.25 5.35
N LYS A 5 5.85 -0.93 5.23
CA LYS A 5 5.55 -0.14 4.03
C LYS A 5 6.40 -0.62 2.85
N LEU A 6 7.71 -0.78 3.06
CA LEU A 6 8.63 -1.29 2.04
C LEU A 6 8.27 -2.73 1.61
N GLN A 7 8.07 -3.63 2.57
CA GLN A 7 7.69 -5.01 2.28
C GLN A 7 6.37 -5.13 1.50
N LEU A 8 5.42 -4.24 1.76
CA LEU A 8 4.16 -4.23 1.03
C LEU A 8 4.33 -3.76 -0.41
N VAL A 9 5.14 -2.72 -0.63
CA VAL A 9 5.47 -2.22 -1.99
C VAL A 9 6.20 -3.29 -2.78
N GLU A 10 7.16 -3.98 -2.18
CA GLU A 10 7.88 -5.09 -2.82
C GLU A 10 6.91 -6.19 -3.25
N LYS A 11 6.00 -6.64 -2.39
CA LYS A 11 5.01 -7.67 -2.73
C LYS A 11 4.01 -7.23 -3.81
N LEU A 12 3.61 -5.97 -3.80
CA LEU A 12 2.76 -5.39 -4.84
C LEU A 12 3.48 -5.43 -6.21
N GLN A 13 4.76 -5.07 -6.23
CA GLN A 13 5.61 -5.15 -7.42
C GLN A 13 5.82 -6.59 -7.90
N GLU A 14 6.05 -7.55 -7.00
CA GLU A 14 6.17 -8.98 -7.32
C GLU A 14 4.90 -9.53 -7.98
N LYS A 15 3.72 -9.05 -7.55
CA LYS A 15 2.43 -9.40 -8.17
C LYS A 15 2.13 -8.65 -9.46
N GLY A 16 2.98 -7.70 -9.87
CA GLY A 16 2.71 -6.82 -10.99
C GLY A 16 1.52 -5.87 -10.75
N MET A 17 1.14 -5.66 -9.48
CA MET A 17 0.04 -4.78 -9.08
C MET A 17 0.60 -3.40 -8.71
N PRO A 18 0.40 -2.36 -9.55
CA PRO A 18 0.82 -1.01 -9.20
C PRO A 18 0.03 -0.49 -7.99
N LEU A 19 0.62 0.44 -7.25
CA LEU A 19 0.02 1.01 -6.03
C LEU A 19 -1.34 1.66 -6.32
N GLU A 20 -1.53 2.25 -7.50
CA GLU A 20 -2.81 2.80 -7.95
C GLU A 20 -3.90 1.73 -8.11
N GLU A 21 -3.55 0.54 -8.55
CA GLU A 21 -4.49 -0.58 -8.68
C GLU A 21 -4.83 -1.16 -7.31
N ALA A 22 -3.83 -1.29 -6.44
CA ALA A 22 -4.03 -1.66 -5.05
C ALA A 22 -4.96 -0.67 -4.33
N ALA A 23 -4.78 0.64 -4.56
CA ALA A 23 -5.67 1.68 -4.03
C ALA A 23 -7.11 1.49 -4.49
N LYS A 24 -7.33 1.21 -5.78
CA LYS A 24 -8.66 0.93 -6.34
C LYS A 24 -9.29 -0.32 -5.71
N ALA A 25 -8.51 -1.38 -5.54
CA ALA A 25 -8.97 -2.64 -4.96
C ALA A 25 -9.45 -2.50 -3.51
N ILE A 26 -8.90 -1.54 -2.76
CA ILE A 26 -9.30 -1.25 -1.38
C ILE A 26 -10.30 -0.09 -1.25
N GLU A 27 -10.81 0.41 -2.38
CA GLU A 27 -11.68 1.58 -2.51
C GLU A 27 -11.09 2.83 -1.82
N PHE A 28 -9.80 3.07 -2.05
CA PHE A 28 -9.06 4.19 -1.48
C PHE A 28 -8.54 5.12 -2.57
N ASP A 29 -8.41 6.40 -2.23
CA ASP A 29 -7.91 7.41 -3.15
C ASP A 29 -6.42 7.13 -3.48
N PRO A 30 -6.07 6.91 -4.76
CA PRO A 30 -4.72 6.58 -5.16
C PRO A 30 -3.72 7.72 -4.93
N GLU A 31 -4.15 8.99 -5.04
CA GLU A 31 -3.29 10.14 -4.80
C GLU A 31 -2.99 10.28 -3.31
N ILE A 32 -3.98 10.05 -2.44
CA ILE A 32 -3.75 10.02 -0.99
C ILE A 32 -2.86 8.82 -0.61
N LEU A 33 -3.05 7.66 -1.26
CA LEU A 33 -2.21 6.50 -0.98
C LEU A 33 -0.74 6.75 -1.31
N LYS A 34 -0.46 7.42 -2.44
CA LYS A 34 0.89 7.81 -2.81
C LYS A 34 1.55 8.69 -1.76
N LEU A 35 0.80 9.60 -1.13
CA LEU A 35 1.33 10.43 -0.02
C LEU A 35 1.77 9.55 1.16
N TYR A 36 0.95 8.58 1.56
CA TYR A 36 1.31 7.64 2.61
C TYR A 36 2.50 6.75 2.25
N PHE A 37 2.75 6.54 0.96
CA PHE A 37 3.84 5.71 0.45
C PHE A 37 5.02 6.52 -0.09
N ALA A 38 5.04 7.84 0.08
CA ALA A 38 6.18 8.71 -0.23
C ALA A 38 7.38 8.33 0.65
N ASN A 39 8.61 8.72 0.29
CA ASN A 39 9.81 8.47 1.11
C ASN A 39 9.85 9.37 2.36
N ASP A 40 8.83 9.25 3.21
CA ASP A 40 8.66 9.95 4.47
C ASP A 40 8.39 8.96 5.62
N ASP A 41 8.53 9.49 6.84
CA ASP A 41 8.26 8.80 8.11
C ASP A 41 6.79 8.87 8.52
N TYR A 42 5.92 9.43 7.65
CA TYR A 42 4.51 9.55 7.96
C TYR A 42 3.89 8.16 8.12
N PRO A 43 3.21 7.88 9.25
CA PRO A 43 2.67 6.56 9.50
C PRO A 43 1.47 6.28 8.60
N VAL A 44 1.51 5.15 7.89
CA VAL A 44 0.35 4.64 7.16
C VAL A 44 -0.69 4.13 8.17
N PRO A 45 -1.97 4.54 8.08
CA PRO A 45 -2.99 4.04 8.99
C PRO A 45 -3.10 2.51 8.93
N THR A 46 -3.13 1.85 10.09
CA THR A 46 -3.16 0.38 10.20
C THR A 46 -4.30 -0.27 9.40
N ARG A 47 -5.46 0.41 9.33
CA ARG A 47 -6.61 -0.04 8.53
C ARG A 47 -6.26 -0.16 7.03
N ILE A 48 -5.49 0.79 6.50
CA ILE A 48 -5.08 0.81 5.09
C ILE A 48 -4.04 -0.28 4.83
N LEU A 49 -3.03 -0.39 5.70
CA LEU A 49 -2.04 -1.46 5.63
C LEU A 49 -2.68 -2.85 5.60
N LYS A 50 -3.64 -3.11 6.49
CA LYS A 50 -4.33 -4.40 6.55
C LYS A 50 -5.11 -4.70 5.26
N LYS A 51 -5.87 -3.74 4.75
CA LYS A 51 -6.62 -3.91 3.48
C LYS A 51 -5.69 -4.23 2.31
N LEU A 52 -4.57 -3.52 2.19
CA LEU A 52 -3.58 -3.78 1.14
C LEU A 52 -2.93 -5.16 1.29
N GLN A 53 -2.62 -5.57 2.52
CA GLN A 53 -2.11 -6.92 2.78
C GLN A 53 -3.11 -8.00 2.36
N GLU A 54 -4.40 -7.82 2.66
CA GLU A 54 -5.46 -8.73 2.22
C GLU A 54 -5.56 -8.78 0.67
N THR A 55 -5.34 -7.65 0.01
CA THR A 55 -5.34 -7.57 -1.46
C THR A 55 -4.15 -8.33 -2.06
N VAL A 56 -3.00 -8.32 -1.38
CA VAL A 56 -1.78 -9.01 -1.80
C VAL A 56 -1.80 -10.49 -1.46
N LEU A 57 -2.59 -10.96 -0.49
CA LEU A 57 -2.67 -12.38 -0.12
C LEU A 57 -3.68 -13.17 -0.97
N ASN A 58 -4.66 -12.50 -1.57
CA ASN A 58 -5.61 -13.08 -2.53
C ASN A 58 -5.06 -13.08 -3.96
#